data_AF-K9T9P9-F1
#
_entry.id   AF-K9T9P9-F1
#
_cell.length_a   1.000
_cell.length_b   1.000
_cell.length_c   1.000
_cell.angle_alpha   90.00
_cell.angle_beta   90.00
_cell.angle_gamma   90.00
#
_symmetry.space_group_name_H-M   'P 1'
#
loop_
_entity.id
_entity.type
_entity.pdbx_description
1 polymer ?
#
loop_
_entity_poly.entity_id
_entity_poly.type
_entity_poly.pdbx_seq_one_letter_code
_entity_poly.pdbx_strand_id
1 'polypeptide(L)'
;MTKSPLVSIRIPPETLERIDLLAQKLYPSRRAGRNPNRSQVILDAIEQFLVQHEMQLQSSDDRAPDIIDERINTALQRYQRHLERQIKDYIDNKFLAYTYNLKRQLIPAKKQ
;
A
#
# COMPACT_ATOMS: atom_id res chain seq x y z
N MET A 1 9.21 27.61 -23.38
CA MET A 1 8.72 27.00 -22.11
C MET A 1 7.84 25.83 -22.48
N THR A 2 8.40 24.63 -22.49
CA THR A 2 7.64 23.37 -22.62
C THR A 2 6.67 23.31 -21.44
N LYS A 3 5.37 23.39 -21.71
CA LYS A 3 4.37 23.25 -20.66
C LYS A 3 4.40 21.79 -20.20
N SER A 4 4.92 21.53 -19.00
CA SER A 4 4.87 20.21 -18.40
C SER A 4 3.41 19.72 -18.35
N PRO A 5 3.14 18.43 -18.62
CA PRO A 5 1.79 17.90 -18.57
C PRO A 5 1.21 18.08 -17.17
N LEU A 6 -0.03 18.56 -17.10
CA LEU A 6 -0.78 18.65 -15.85
C LEU A 6 -1.38 17.28 -15.54
N VAL A 7 -1.07 16.74 -14.37
CA VAL A 7 -1.56 15.44 -13.92
C VAL A 7 -2.38 15.63 -12.64
N SER A 8 -3.56 15.03 -12.59
CA SER A 8 -4.40 14.97 -11.39
C SER A 8 -4.25 13.60 -10.74
N ILE A 9 -3.93 13.58 -9.45
CA ILE A 9 -3.74 12.36 -8.66
C ILE A 9 -4.65 12.37 -7.44
N ARG A 10 -5.18 11.20 -7.08
CA ARG A 10 -5.96 11.01 -5.85
C ARG A 10 -5.01 10.60 -4.73
N ILE A 11 -4.99 11.39 -3.66
CA ILE A 11 -4.13 11.16 -2.49
C ILE A 11 -5.04 11.02 -1.27
N PRO A 12 -4.82 10.02 -0.39
CA PRO A 12 -5.51 9.94 0.89
C PRO A 12 -5.30 11.22 1.74
N PRO A 13 -6.29 11.65 2.52
CA PRO A 13 -6.22 12.89 3.30
C PRO A 13 -5.03 12.91 4.27
N GLU A 14 -4.77 11.80 4.96
CA GLU A 14 -3.65 11.65 5.90
C GLU A 14 -2.29 11.85 5.22
N THR A 15 -2.14 11.35 3.98
CA THR A 15 -0.92 11.51 3.20
C THR A 15 -0.78 12.94 2.70
N LEU A 16 -1.89 13.59 2.33
CA LEU A 16 -1.90 14.99 1.90
C LEU A 16 -1.43 15.93 3.03
N GLU A 17 -1.88 15.70 4.27
CA GLU A 17 -1.42 16.47 5.44
C GLU A 17 0.08 16.33 5.68
N ARG A 18 0.62 15.11 5.53
CA ARG A 18 2.07 14.88 5.64
C ARG A 18 2.85 15.62 4.55
N ILE A 19 2.34 15.59 3.31
CA ILE A 19 2.93 16.33 2.19
C ILE A 19 2.90 17.83 2.47
N ASP A 20 1.82 18.35 3.05
CA ASP A 20 1.71 19.77 3.42
C ASP A 20 2.75 20.20 4.44
N LEU A 21 2.93 19.40 5.50
CA LEU A 21 3.95 19.66 6.52
C LEU A 21 5.36 19.60 5.93
N LEU A 22 5.64 18.63 5.06
CA LEU A 22 6.93 18.52 4.37
C LEU A 22 7.18 19.70 3.44
N ALA A 23 6.18 20.10 2.66
CA ALA A 23 6.27 21.22 1.74
C ALA A 23 6.54 22.54 2.48
N GLN A 24 5.90 22.76 3.64
CA GLN A 24 6.16 23.94 4.47
C GLN A 24 7.60 23.97 5.00
N LYS A 25 8.17 22.81 5.35
CA LYS A 25 9.54 22.69 5.86
C LYS A 25 10.59 22.85 4.77
N LEU A 26 10.40 22.19 3.62
CA LEU A 26 11.42 22.08 2.57
C LEU A 26 11.32 23.21 1.53
N TYR A 27 10.11 23.67 1.23
CA TYR A 27 9.85 24.72 0.24
C TYR A 27 8.97 25.80 0.87
N PRO A 28 9.46 26.51 1.90
CA PRO A 28 8.72 27.62 2.48
C PRO A 28 8.43 28.65 1.37
N SER A 29 7.15 28.97 1.18
CA SER A 29 6.71 29.83 0.08
C SER A 29 7.46 31.16 0.09
N ARG A 30 8.18 31.47 -1.00
CA ARG A 30 8.86 32.78 -1.19
C ARG A 30 7.90 33.96 -1.39
N ARG A 31 6.61 33.69 -1.65
CA ARG A 31 5.55 34.70 -1.71
C ARG A 31 4.46 34.35 -0.72
N ALA A 32 4.17 35.26 0.19
CA ALA A 32 3.04 35.22 1.09
C ALA A 32 1.74 35.05 0.28
N GLY A 33 1.20 33.83 0.25
CA GLY A 33 0.18 33.49 -0.76
C GLY A 33 -0.29 32.03 -0.77
N ARG A 34 -0.51 31.48 0.42
CA ARG A 34 -1.58 30.51 0.74
C ARG A 34 -1.53 29.03 0.37
N ASN A 35 -0.59 28.50 -0.42
CA ASN A 35 -0.52 27.04 -0.61
C ASN A 35 0.92 26.49 -0.46
N PRO A 36 1.13 25.39 0.32
CA PRO A 36 2.40 24.68 0.33
C PRO A 36 2.75 24.17 -1.08
N ASN A 37 4.04 24.17 -1.44
CA ASN A 37 4.50 23.68 -2.75
C ASN A 37 4.50 22.15 -2.81
N ARG A 38 3.30 21.55 -2.72
CA ARG A 38 3.04 20.10 -2.74
C ARG A 38 3.66 19.44 -3.96
N SER A 39 3.53 20.09 -5.13
CA SER A 39 4.04 19.56 -6.39
C SER A 39 5.54 19.31 -6.33
N GLN A 40 6.31 20.19 -5.70
CA GLN A 40 7.76 19.99 -5.58
C GLN A 40 8.10 18.80 -4.68
N VAL A 41 7.42 18.65 -3.53
CA VAL A 41 7.61 17.48 -2.66
C VAL A 41 7.29 16.18 -3.40
N ILE A 42 6.23 16.17 -4.21
CA ILE A 42 5.81 14.98 -4.96
C ILE A 42 6.81 14.67 -6.07
N LEU A 43 7.32 15.67 -6.78
CA LEU A 43 8.33 15.49 -7.82
C LEU A 43 9.63 14.92 -7.24
N ASP A 44 10.13 15.49 -6.14
CA ASP A 44 11.35 15.01 -5.49
C ASP A 44 11.17 13.57 -4.95
N ALA A 45 9.98 13.22 -4.45
CA ALA A 45 9.67 11.86 -4.04
C ALA A 45 9.65 10.88 -5.22
N ILE A 46 9.11 11.29 -6.38
CA ILE A 46 9.13 10.49 -7.61
C ILE A 46 10.56 10.33 -8.11
N GLU A 47 11.37 11.39 -8.11
CA GLU A 47 12.77 11.34 -8.51
C GLU A 47 13.56 10.36 -7.64
N GLN A 48 13.42 10.46 -6.31
CA GLN A 48 14.06 9.52 -5.38
C GLN A 48 13.59 8.09 -5.59
N PHE A 49 12.29 7.88 -5.83
CA PHE A 49 11.75 6.57 -6.14
C PHE A 49 12.35 6.01 -7.43
N LEU A 50 12.41 6.80 -8.51
CA LEU A 50 12.99 6.38 -9.78
C LEU A 50 14.47 6.02 -9.64
N VAL A 51 15.26 6.86 -8.95
CA VAL A 51 16.68 6.56 -8.70
C VAL A 51 16.85 5.25 -7.93
N GLN A 52 16.04 5.03 -6.89
CA GLN A 52 16.11 3.79 -6.10
C GLN A 52 15.64 2.56 -6.90
N HIS A 53 14.59 2.71 -7.71
CA HIS A 53 14.02 1.60 -8.49
C HIS A 53 14.85 1.27 -9.73
N GLU A 54 15.47 2.25 -10.38
CA GLU A 54 16.42 2.02 -11.47
C GLU A 54 17.65 1.26 -10.95
N MET A 55 18.13 1.54 -9.73
CA MET A 55 19.18 0.74 -9.09
C MET A 55 18.73 -0.70 -8.76
N GLN A 56 17.46 -0.91 -8.44
CA GLN A 56 16.89 -2.25 -8.22
C GLN A 56 16.64 -3.02 -9.54
N LEU A 57 16.34 -2.31 -10.63
CA LEU A 57 16.17 -2.89 -11.96
C LEU A 57 17.53 -3.21 -12.63
N GLN A 58 18.55 -2.37 -12.43
CA GLN A 58 19.91 -2.64 -12.92
C GLN A 58 20.60 -3.81 -12.20
N SER A 59 20.12 -4.20 -11.01
CA SER A 59 20.57 -5.42 -10.32
C SER A 59 19.78 -6.67 -10.75
N SER A 60 18.82 -6.54 -11.66
CA SER A 60 17.90 -7.61 -12.07
C SER A 60 17.75 -7.71 -13.59
N ASP A 61 18.84 -8.04 -14.27
CA ASP A 61 18.88 -8.77 -15.55
C ASP A 61 18.21 -8.12 -16.77
N ASP A 62 19.08 -7.74 -17.71
CA ASP A 62 18.84 -6.95 -18.91
C ASP A 62 18.25 -7.77 -20.08
N ARG A 63 17.28 -8.67 -19.83
CA ARG A 63 16.76 -9.56 -20.90
C ARG A 63 15.25 -9.84 -20.85
N ALA A 64 14.58 -9.32 -21.88
CA ALA A 64 13.28 -9.70 -22.47
C ALA A 64 11.98 -9.32 -21.72
N PRO A 65 10.99 -8.69 -22.41
CA PRO A 65 9.70 -8.31 -21.83
C PRO A 65 8.83 -9.51 -21.40
N ASP A 66 9.05 -10.70 -21.97
CA ASP A 66 8.23 -11.90 -21.69
C ASP A 66 8.44 -12.46 -20.25
N ILE A 67 9.60 -12.22 -19.63
CA ILE A 67 9.90 -12.70 -18.26
C ILE A 67 9.14 -11.88 -17.22
N ILE A 68 8.85 -10.60 -17.49
CA ILE A 68 8.18 -9.71 -16.54
C ILE A 68 6.75 -10.19 -16.31
N ASP A 69 6.02 -10.51 -17.38
CA ASP A 69 4.64 -10.99 -17.28
C ASP A 69 4.55 -12.34 -16.55
N GLU A 70 5.51 -13.24 -16.77
CA GLU A 70 5.57 -14.53 -16.07
C GLU A 70 5.89 -14.36 -14.57
N ARG A 71 6.78 -13.41 -14.24
CA ARG A 71 7.10 -13.06 -12.83
C ARG A 71 5.91 -12.38 -12.13
N ILE A 72 5.19 -11.49 -12.81
CA ILE A 72 3.98 -10.84 -12.29
C ILE A 72 2.89 -11.88 -12.02
N ASN A 73 2.63 -12.77 -12.98
CA ASN A 73 1.64 -13.84 -12.82
C ASN A 73 2.01 -14.78 -11.67
N THR A 74 3.29 -15.15 -11.54
CA THR A 74 3.78 -15.98 -10.43
C THR A 74 3.60 -15.29 -9.08
N ALA A 75 3.88 -13.98 -8.99
CA ALA A 75 3.69 -13.20 -7.77
C ALA A 75 2.21 -13.11 -7.38
N LEU A 76 1.33 -12.86 -8.34
CA LEU A 76 -0.13 -12.82 -8.13
C LEU A 76 -0.67 -14.17 -7.64
N GLN A 77 -0.25 -15.28 -8.24
CA GLN A 77 -0.65 -16.62 -7.80
C GLN A 77 -0.18 -16.95 -6.37
N ARG A 78 1.05 -16.55 -6.00
CA ARG A 78 1.56 -16.73 -4.63
C ARG A 78 0.75 -15.90 -3.63
N TYR A 79 0.42 -14.66 -3.98
CA TYR A 79 -0.38 -13.78 -3.14
C TYR A 79 -1.80 -14.33 -2.95
N GLN A 80 -2.44 -14.83 -4.01
CA GLN A 80 -3.75 -15.46 -3.94
C GLN A 80 -3.76 -16.67 -2.99
N ARG A 81 -2.78 -17.57 -3.11
CA ARG A 81 -2.67 -18.74 -2.20
C ARG A 81 -2.45 -18.32 -0.75
N HIS A 82 -1.72 -17.24 -0.51
CA HIS A 82 -1.51 -16.72 0.84
C HIS A 82 -2.81 -16.16 1.45
N LEU A 83 -3.56 -15.39 0.68
CA LEU A 83 -4.88 -14.87 1.07
C LEU A 83 -5.87 -15.99 1.36
N GLU A 84 -5.96 -17.00 0.49
CA GLU A 84 -6.83 -18.16 0.68
C GLU A 84 -6.52 -18.88 2.00
N ARG A 85 -5.24 -19.04 2.34
CA ARG A 85 -4.82 -19.64 3.61
C ARG A 85 -5.24 -18.79 4.81
N GLN A 86 -5.01 -17.48 4.77
CA GLN A 86 -5.40 -16.58 5.86
C GLN A 86 -6.92 -16.56 6.07
N ILE A 87 -7.70 -16.54 4.99
CA ILE A 87 -9.16 -16.59 5.05
C ILE A 87 -9.63 -17.93 5.64
N LYS A 88 -9.03 -19.04 5.21
CA LYS A 88 -9.35 -20.37 5.76
C LYS A 88 -9.06 -20.45 7.25
N ASP A 89 -7.88 -20.00 7.68
CA ASP A 89 -7.50 -20.00 9.10
C ASP A 89 -8.43 -19.09 9.93
N TYR A 90 -8.86 -17.96 9.38
CA TYR A 90 -9.84 -17.09 10.02
C TYR A 90 -11.22 -17.76 10.19
N ILE A 91 -11.72 -18.41 9.15
CA ILE A 91 -13.00 -19.14 9.18
C ILE A 91 -12.92 -20.30 10.17
N ASP A 92 -11.86 -21.11 10.13
CA ASP A 92 -11.67 -22.25 11.02
C ASP A 92 -11.65 -21.79 12.49
N ASN A 93 -10.93 -20.70 12.81
CA ASN A 93 -10.90 -20.14 14.16
C ASN A 93 -12.26 -19.58 14.62
N LYS A 94 -12.98 -18.87 13.74
CA LYS A 94 -14.32 -18.35 14.05
C LYS A 94 -15.33 -19.48 14.25
N PHE A 95 -15.25 -20.53 13.43
CA PHE A 95 -16.12 -21.70 13.54
C PHE A 95 -15.86 -22.48 14.83
N LEU A 96 -14.58 -22.67 15.21
CA LEU A 96 -14.21 -23.27 16.50
C LEU A 96 -14.72 -22.46 17.69
N ALA A 97 -14.59 -21.12 17.65
CA ALA A 97 -15.13 -20.27 18.70
C ALA A 97 -16.66 -20.33 18.79
N TYR A 98 -17.35 -20.34 17.64
CA TYR A 98 -18.80 -20.48 17.58
C TYR A 98 -19.27 -21.82 18.16
N THR A 99 -18.66 -22.94 17.73
CA THR A 99 -19.01 -24.28 18.22
C THR A 99 -18.70 -24.46 19.71
N TYR A 100 -17.61 -23.88 20.21
CA TYR A 100 -17.28 -23.89 21.63
C TYR A 100 -18.34 -23.14 22.46
N ASN A 101 -18.76 -21.96 22.01
CA ASN A 101 -19.80 -21.19 22.68
C ASN A 101 -21.17 -21.87 22.61
N LEU A 102 -21.50 -22.49 21.49
CA LEU A 102 -22.73 -23.27 21.33
C LEU A 102 -22.76 -24.47 22.30
N LYS A 103 -21.63 -25.20 22.42
CA LYS A 103 -21.50 -26.29 23.40
C LYS A 103 -21.64 -25.78 24.83
N ARG A 104 -21.04 -24.64 25.19
CA ARG A 104 -21.20 -24.03 26.52
C ARG A 104 -22.64 -23.63 26.83
N GLN A 105 -23.39 -23.12 25.86
CA GLN A 105 -24.80 -22.78 26.02
C GLN A 105 -25.71 -24.01 26.16
N LEU A 106 -25.30 -25.15 25.59
CA LEU A 106 -26.04 -26.41 25.63
C LEU A 106 -25.69 -27.30 26.84
N ILE A 107 -24.76 -26.90 27.71
CA ILE A 107 -24.54 -27.61 28.99
C ILE A 107 -25.59 -27.08 29.98
N PRO A 108 -26.67 -27.83 30.28
CA PRO A 108 -27.60 -27.40 31.32
C PRO A 108 -26.85 -27.33 32.65
N ALA A 109 -27.04 -26.23 33.37
CA ALA A 109 -26.57 -26.11 34.74
C ALA A 109 -27.12 -27.30 35.55
N LYS A 110 -26.25 -28.26 35.89
CA LYS A 110 -26.56 -29.27 36.90
C LYS A 110 -26.81 -28.50 38.19
N LYS A 111 -28.08 -28.42 38.57
CA LYS A 111 -28.51 -27.96 39.90
C LYS A 111 -27.78 -28.79 40.95
N GLN A 112 -26.97 -28.12 41.76
CA GLN A 112 -26.63 -28.51 43.13
C GLN A 112 -26.79 -27.27 44.00
#